data_AF-A0AAU7BHS6-F1
#
_entry.id   AF-A0AAU7BHS6-F1
#
_cell.length_a   1.000
_cell.length_b   1.000
_cell.length_c   1.000
_cell.angle_alpha   90.00
_cell.angle_beta   90.00
_cell.angle_gamma   90.00
#
_symmetry.space_group_name_H-M   'P 1'
#
loop_
_entity.id
_entity.type
_entity.pdbx_description
1 polymer ?
#
loop_
_entity_poly.entity_id
_entity_poly.type
_entity_poly.pdbx_seq_one_letter_code
_entity_poly.pdbx_strand_id
1 'polypeptide(L)'
;MPVELKPTFTELCDGSIDRYRHGRVLLAAHVIALFRVDRDWATEHLLPHFDWQLSEHEARAAWEGFLWSPRLYRPLMEALKGPFLESARHYETLDKHRVQYASLLTFAALDPGDTFTSSELARAVRALPPEGLRYAANALVNALEGAGDQRADYWRNRVTPFINNLWPKGHDVMTPVIAEALSRLCVAAGGAFSEAIVMLRAWLQPLGHPGTAVRMLHKADLCRTFPEHALDFLSLVIGEQTQWPPAELSECLEAIRTTAPALEEDPRHEQLLTYLRLHGRV
;
A
#
# COMPACT_ATOMS: atom_id res chain seq x y z
N MET A 1 5.91 12.16 33.15
CA MET A 1 6.57 13.30 32.43
C MET A 1 7.37 14.13 33.43
N PRO A 2 8.49 14.80 33.05
CA PRO A 2 9.18 15.73 33.96
C PRO A 2 8.24 16.82 34.47
N VAL A 3 8.31 17.11 35.77
CA VAL A 3 7.37 18.01 36.46
C VAL A 3 7.47 19.44 35.90
N GLU A 4 8.66 19.82 35.42
CA GLU A 4 8.97 21.14 34.88
C GLU A 4 8.34 21.37 33.50
N LEU A 5 8.19 20.32 32.69
CA LEU A 5 7.65 20.41 31.32
C LEU A 5 6.14 20.22 31.25
N LYS A 6 5.57 19.49 32.22
CA LYS A 6 4.15 19.14 32.23
C LYS A 6 3.22 20.35 32.13
N PRO A 7 3.43 21.47 32.87
CA PRO A 7 2.56 22.65 32.76
C PRO A 7 2.58 23.26 31.34
N THR A 8 3.76 23.45 30.76
CA THR A 8 3.90 24.03 29.41
C THR A 8 3.28 23.14 28.34
N PHE A 9 3.49 21.83 28.40
CA PHE A 9 2.88 20.91 27.43
C PHE A 9 1.36 20.86 27.58
N THR A 10 0.85 20.92 28.82
CA THR A 10 -0.59 20.98 29.07
C THR A 10 -1.19 22.26 28.52
N GLU A 11 -0.53 23.41 28.70
CA GLU A 11 -0.96 24.69 28.14
C GLU A 11 -1.00 24.65 26.60
N LEU A 12 0.01 24.04 25.96
CA LEU A 12 0.03 23.89 24.49
C LEU A 12 -1.13 23.02 23.98
N CYS A 13 -1.64 22.08 24.77
CA CYS A 13 -2.81 21.27 24.44
C CYS A 13 -4.14 22.05 24.54
N ASP A 14 -4.16 23.34 24.91
CA ASP A 14 -5.38 24.13 24.83
C ASP A 14 -5.79 24.37 23.36
N GLY A 15 -6.76 23.57 22.90
CA GLY A 15 -7.32 23.62 21.55
C GLY A 15 -8.06 24.93 21.24
N SER A 16 -8.42 25.74 22.24
CA SER A 16 -9.08 27.04 22.02
C SER A 16 -8.09 28.14 21.62
N ILE A 17 -6.78 27.91 21.78
CA ILE A 17 -5.73 28.88 21.50
C ILE A 17 -5.02 28.52 20.18
N ASP A 18 -5.33 29.25 19.12
CA ASP A 18 -4.82 28.98 17.76
C ASP A 18 -3.29 29.04 17.66
N ARG A 19 -2.64 29.99 18.36
CA ARG A 19 -1.17 30.14 18.32
C ARG A 19 -0.41 28.92 18.87
N TYR A 20 -1.07 28.05 19.63
CA TYR A 20 -0.45 26.83 20.18
C TYR A 20 -0.55 25.61 19.25
N ARG A 21 -1.26 25.74 18.13
CA ARG A 21 -1.48 24.64 17.17
C ARG A 21 -0.19 23.99 16.68
N HIS A 22 0.81 24.76 16.31
CA HIS A 22 2.11 24.20 15.89
C HIS A 22 2.82 23.44 17.01
N GLY A 23 2.63 23.87 18.27
CA GLY A 23 3.07 23.11 19.44
C GLY A 23 2.39 21.75 19.51
N ARG A 24 1.07 21.67 19.30
CA ARG A 24 0.33 20.40 19.27
C ARG A 24 0.75 19.48 18.14
N VAL A 25 1.05 20.01 16.95
CA VAL A 25 1.62 19.22 15.84
C VAL A 25 2.93 18.56 16.28
N LEU A 26 3.82 19.30 16.95
CA LEU A 26 5.09 18.75 17.46
C LEU A 26 4.86 17.72 18.58
N LEU A 27 3.93 17.98 19.50
CA LEU A 27 3.57 17.01 20.54
C LEU A 27 3.00 15.72 19.92
N ALA A 28 2.15 15.84 18.90
CA ALA A 28 1.58 14.72 18.16
C ALA A 28 2.66 13.92 17.39
N ALA A 29 3.67 14.58 16.82
CA ALA A 29 4.82 13.91 16.21
C ALA A 29 5.63 13.06 17.22
N HIS A 30 5.57 13.42 18.50
CA HIS A 30 6.23 12.70 19.59
C HIS A 30 5.26 11.93 20.50
N VAL A 31 4.00 11.74 20.08
CA VAL A 31 2.93 11.15 20.91
C VAL A 31 3.30 9.79 21.49
N ILE A 32 4.04 8.95 20.76
CA ILE A 32 4.48 7.64 21.26
C ILE A 32 5.40 7.80 22.48
N ALA A 33 6.36 8.74 22.43
CA ALA A 33 7.27 8.99 23.52
C ALA A 33 6.52 9.58 24.73
N LEU A 34 5.64 10.55 24.50
CA LEU A 34 4.84 11.18 25.54
C LEU A 34 3.90 10.17 26.22
N PHE A 35 3.21 9.34 25.44
CA PHE A 35 2.31 8.30 25.94
C PHE A 35 3.04 7.20 26.73
N ARG A 36 4.29 6.87 26.36
CA ARG A 36 5.12 5.94 27.13
C ARG A 36 5.57 6.52 28.47
N VAL A 37 5.83 7.82 28.52
CA VAL A 37 6.34 8.51 29.70
C VAL A 37 5.23 8.91 30.68
N ASP A 38 4.04 9.22 30.17
CA ASP A 38 2.88 9.66 30.97
C ASP A 38 1.58 9.34 30.22
N ARG A 39 1.11 8.11 30.38
CA ARG A 39 -0.08 7.60 29.66
C ARG A 39 -1.33 8.42 30.00
N ASP A 40 -1.54 8.70 31.27
CA ASP A 40 -2.73 9.40 31.75
C ASP A 40 -2.77 10.82 31.21
N TRP A 41 -1.66 11.56 31.31
CA TRP A 41 -1.55 12.89 30.73
C TRP A 41 -1.78 12.90 29.22
N ALA A 42 -1.17 11.97 28.48
CA ALA A 42 -1.34 11.93 27.03
C ALA A 42 -2.80 11.63 26.67
N THR A 43 -3.45 10.74 27.41
CA THR A 43 -4.84 10.35 27.20
C THR A 43 -5.80 11.49 27.49
N GLU A 44 -5.55 12.26 28.56
CA GLU A 44 -6.38 13.39 28.96
C GLU A 44 -6.21 14.61 28.06
N HIS A 45 -4.96 14.95 27.69
CA HIS A 45 -4.67 16.24 27.05
C HIS A 45 -4.28 16.15 25.58
N LEU A 46 -3.63 15.07 25.12
CA LEU A 46 -3.07 15.01 23.77
C LEU A 46 -3.93 14.19 22.80
N LEU A 47 -4.40 13.01 23.21
CA LEU A 47 -5.18 12.12 22.35
C LEU A 47 -6.53 12.71 21.89
N PRO A 48 -7.25 13.55 22.65
CA PRO A 48 -8.51 14.14 22.17
C PRO A 48 -8.33 14.95 20.88
N HIS A 49 -7.14 15.53 20.65
CA HIS A 49 -6.88 16.27 19.41
C HIS A 49 -6.86 15.40 18.17
N PHE A 50 -6.78 14.07 18.27
CA PHE A 50 -6.84 13.17 17.10
C PHE A 50 -8.28 12.87 16.65
N ASP A 51 -9.28 13.18 17.48
CA ASP A 51 -10.68 12.84 17.22
C ASP A 51 -11.31 13.81 16.22
N TRP A 52 -11.59 13.29 15.02
CA TRP A 52 -12.25 14.01 13.94
C TRP A 52 -13.64 14.55 14.32
N GLN A 53 -14.33 13.92 15.26
CA GLN A 53 -15.67 14.35 15.70
C GLN A 53 -15.63 15.55 16.64
N LEU A 54 -14.52 15.75 17.36
CA LEU A 54 -14.35 16.91 18.24
C LEU A 54 -13.96 18.16 17.46
N SER A 55 -12.99 18.03 16.55
CA SER A 55 -12.57 19.12 15.67
C SER A 55 -11.77 18.57 14.50
N GLU A 56 -12.32 18.65 13.29
CA GLU A 56 -11.62 18.23 12.07
C GLU A 56 -10.30 19.00 11.87
N HIS A 57 -10.28 20.29 12.25
CA HIS A 57 -9.08 21.11 12.14
C HIS A 57 -7.97 20.62 13.08
N GLU A 58 -8.30 20.30 14.33
CA GLU A 58 -7.31 19.83 15.30
C GLU A 58 -6.87 18.40 14.99
N ALA A 59 -7.80 17.53 14.59
CA ALA A 59 -7.52 16.17 14.12
C ALA A 59 -6.54 16.17 12.95
N ARG A 60 -6.79 17.01 11.93
CA ARG A 60 -5.85 17.18 10.81
C ARG A 60 -4.44 17.52 11.29
N ALA A 61 -4.30 18.50 12.18
CA ALA A 61 -2.99 18.92 12.71
C ALA A 61 -2.31 17.83 13.55
N ALA A 62 -3.06 17.12 14.40
CA ALA A 62 -2.52 16.01 15.19
C ALA A 62 -2.06 14.84 14.29
N TRP A 63 -2.87 14.48 13.30
CA TRP A 63 -2.51 13.45 12.32
C TRP A 63 -1.32 13.87 11.44
N GLU A 64 -1.21 15.15 11.03
CA GLU A 64 -0.02 15.67 10.34
C GLU A 64 1.25 15.43 11.18
N GLY A 65 1.20 15.75 12.48
CA GLY A 65 2.31 15.51 13.39
C GLY A 65 2.69 14.03 13.45
N PHE A 66 1.73 13.16 13.77
CA PHE A 66 1.98 11.72 13.91
C PHE A 66 2.46 11.06 12.61
N LEU A 67 1.88 11.43 11.47
CA LEU A 67 2.20 10.87 10.15
C LEU A 67 3.51 11.40 9.56
N TRP A 68 4.24 12.27 10.26
CA TRP A 68 5.61 12.61 9.90
C TRP A 68 6.54 11.40 10.03
N SER A 69 6.42 10.63 11.11
CA SER A 69 7.22 9.41 11.35
C SER A 69 6.33 8.32 11.98
N PRO A 70 5.36 7.79 11.21
CA PRO A 70 4.33 6.91 11.74
C PRO A 70 4.91 5.58 12.21
N ARG A 71 4.46 5.09 13.36
CA ARG A 71 4.83 3.77 13.90
C ARG A 71 3.64 3.12 14.59
N LEU A 72 3.49 1.81 14.37
CA LEU A 72 2.47 0.99 15.02
C LEU A 72 2.91 0.61 16.43
N TYR A 73 2.79 1.55 17.38
CA TYR A 73 2.96 1.24 18.79
C TYR A 73 1.64 0.77 19.39
N ARG A 74 1.49 -0.56 19.57
CA ARG A 74 0.21 -1.21 19.93
C ARG A 74 -0.58 -0.53 21.05
N PRO A 75 -0.01 -0.20 22.24
CA PRO A 75 -0.76 0.44 23.32
C PRO A 75 -1.35 1.81 22.95
N LEU A 76 -0.66 2.58 22.10
CA LEU A 76 -1.17 3.84 21.59
C LEU A 76 -2.24 3.59 20.52
N MET A 77 -2.03 2.62 19.63
CA MET A 77 -3.01 2.29 18.58
C MET A 77 -4.32 1.77 19.16
N GLU A 78 -4.30 1.08 20.30
CA GLU A 78 -5.51 0.71 21.04
C GLU A 78 -6.27 1.95 21.53
N ALA A 79 -5.56 2.94 22.07
CA ALA A 79 -6.17 4.19 22.55
C ALA A 79 -6.66 5.09 21.39
N LEU A 80 -5.95 5.10 20.26
CA LEU A 80 -6.29 5.86 19.05
C LEU A 80 -7.10 5.08 18.03
N LYS A 81 -7.60 3.89 18.38
CA LYS A 81 -8.20 2.95 17.42
C LYS A 81 -9.32 3.56 16.59
N GLY A 82 -10.29 4.19 17.25
CA GLY A 82 -11.42 4.85 16.61
C GLY A 82 -10.97 5.97 15.66
N PRO A 83 -10.28 7.01 16.18
CA PRO A 83 -9.75 8.09 15.36
C PRO A 83 -8.88 7.62 14.19
N PHE A 84 -8.03 6.61 14.39
CA PHE A 84 -7.17 6.04 13.36
C PHE A 84 -7.97 5.45 12.20
N LEU A 85 -8.99 4.65 12.50
CA LEU A 85 -9.83 4.04 11.46
C LEU A 85 -10.68 5.09 10.73
N GLU A 86 -11.18 6.10 11.46
CA GLU A 86 -11.99 7.18 10.88
C GLU A 86 -11.20 8.07 9.93
N SER A 87 -9.88 8.21 10.13
CA SER A 87 -8.98 8.93 9.21
C SER A 87 -9.07 8.45 7.75
N ALA A 88 -9.56 7.23 7.48
CA ALA A 88 -9.81 6.77 6.12
C ALA A 88 -10.87 7.60 5.39
N ARG A 89 -11.88 8.09 6.10
CA ARG A 89 -12.93 8.97 5.55
C ARG A 89 -12.47 10.42 5.40
N HIS A 90 -11.43 10.80 6.14
CA HIS A 90 -10.77 12.10 6.05
C HIS A 90 -9.49 12.05 5.21
N TYR A 91 -9.34 11.06 4.34
CA TYR A 91 -8.11 10.81 3.58
C TYR A 91 -7.62 12.04 2.80
N GLU A 92 -8.53 12.76 2.13
CA GLU A 92 -8.16 13.97 1.38
C GLU A 92 -7.78 15.15 2.29
N THR A 93 -8.35 15.21 3.50
CA THR A 93 -8.02 16.23 4.51
C THR A 93 -6.58 16.08 5.03
N LEU A 94 -5.97 14.90 4.90
CA LEU A 94 -4.58 14.63 5.31
C LEU A 94 -3.51 15.20 4.37
N ASP A 95 -3.90 15.73 3.20
CA ASP A 95 -3.01 16.45 2.27
C ASP A 95 -1.71 15.65 1.98
N LYS A 96 -0.52 16.24 2.15
CA LYS A 96 0.80 15.59 1.92
C LYS A 96 1.03 14.31 2.75
N HIS A 97 0.27 14.06 3.82
CA HIS A 97 0.44 12.91 4.70
C HIS A 97 -0.48 11.71 4.39
N ARG A 98 -1.37 11.85 3.39
CA ARG A 98 -2.32 10.80 3.00
C ARG A 98 -1.62 9.50 2.57
N VAL A 99 -0.45 9.60 1.95
CA VAL A 99 0.38 8.44 1.54
C VAL A 99 0.85 7.63 2.75
N GLN A 100 1.34 8.33 3.77
CA GLN A 100 1.84 7.74 5.01
C GLN A 100 0.70 7.06 5.76
N TYR A 101 -0.50 7.65 5.76
CA TYR A 101 -1.68 7.04 6.35
C TYR A 101 -2.09 5.75 5.64
N ALA A 102 -2.23 5.75 4.30
CA ALA A 102 -2.57 4.53 3.55
C ALA A 102 -1.54 3.41 3.77
N SER A 103 -0.26 3.77 3.84
CA SER A 103 0.82 2.82 4.13
C SER A 103 0.70 2.26 5.55
N LEU A 104 0.50 3.13 6.56
CA LEU A 104 0.34 2.73 7.96
C LEU A 104 -0.88 1.83 8.17
N LEU A 105 -2.03 2.16 7.57
CA LEU A 105 -3.24 1.35 7.59
C LEU A 105 -3.00 -0.03 6.98
N THR A 106 -2.24 -0.09 5.88
CA THR A 106 -1.88 -1.36 5.24
C THR A 106 -1.00 -2.22 6.14
N PHE A 107 0.02 -1.63 6.79
CA PHE A 107 0.85 -2.37 7.74
C PHE A 107 0.07 -2.84 8.98
N ALA A 108 -0.86 -2.02 9.48
CA ALA A 108 -1.76 -2.41 10.57
C ALA A 108 -2.65 -3.60 10.16
N ALA A 109 -3.05 -3.65 8.89
CA ALA A 109 -3.87 -4.72 8.36
C ALA A 109 -3.11 -6.01 8.02
N LEU A 110 -1.81 -5.93 7.75
CA LEU A 110 -0.94 -7.10 7.55
C LEU A 110 -0.65 -7.82 8.87
N ASP A 111 -0.53 -7.09 9.99
CA ASP A 111 -0.40 -7.66 11.33
C ASP A 111 -1.37 -7.00 12.33
N PRO A 112 -2.67 -7.34 12.27
CA PRO A 112 -3.69 -6.69 13.10
C PRO A 112 -3.53 -6.96 14.60
N GLY A 113 -2.90 -8.09 14.96
CA GLY A 113 -2.84 -8.59 16.32
C GLY A 113 -4.25 -8.65 16.96
N ASP A 114 -4.32 -8.32 18.25
CA ASP A 114 -5.59 -8.21 18.97
C ASP A 114 -6.14 -6.76 18.98
N THR A 115 -5.43 -5.81 18.37
CA THR A 115 -5.82 -4.39 18.37
C THR A 115 -6.97 -4.12 17.40
N PHE A 116 -6.90 -4.69 16.19
CA PHE A 116 -7.88 -4.43 15.13
C PHE A 116 -8.60 -5.69 14.70
N THR A 117 -9.92 -5.60 14.48
CA THR A 117 -10.68 -6.68 13.83
C THR A 117 -10.59 -6.56 12.31
N SER A 118 -10.74 -7.69 11.61
CA SER A 118 -10.78 -7.69 10.14
C SER A 118 -11.92 -6.84 9.59
N SER A 119 -13.07 -6.77 10.27
CA SER A 119 -14.20 -5.94 9.84
C SER A 119 -13.94 -4.44 9.93
N GLU A 120 -13.21 -4.00 10.97
CA GLU A 120 -12.82 -2.60 11.14
C GLU A 120 -11.84 -2.16 10.06
N LEU A 121 -10.81 -2.97 9.83
CA LEU A 121 -9.80 -2.71 8.80
C LEU A 121 -10.40 -2.78 7.41
N ALA A 122 -11.28 -3.74 7.13
CA ALA A 122 -11.98 -3.82 5.85
C ALA A 122 -12.82 -2.55 5.60
N ARG A 123 -13.51 -2.02 6.63
CA ARG A 123 -14.27 -0.77 6.50
C ARG A 123 -13.34 0.42 6.20
N ALA A 124 -12.22 0.54 6.90
CA ALA A 124 -11.26 1.61 6.69
C ALA A 124 -10.59 1.53 5.31
N VAL A 125 -10.11 0.36 4.90
CA VAL A 125 -9.47 0.15 3.58
C VAL A 125 -10.45 0.46 2.44
N ARG A 126 -11.71 0.02 2.54
CA ARG A 126 -12.73 0.27 1.51
C ARG A 126 -13.23 1.72 1.49
N ALA A 127 -12.97 2.50 2.53
CA ALA A 127 -13.28 3.93 2.54
C ALA A 127 -12.20 4.78 1.84
N LEU A 128 -11.04 4.21 1.54
CA LEU A 128 -9.99 4.92 0.80
C LEU A 128 -10.43 5.22 -0.64
N PRO A 129 -10.12 6.41 -1.18
CA PRO A 129 -10.29 6.68 -2.60
C PRO A 129 -9.33 5.84 -3.45
N PRO A 130 -9.51 5.76 -4.78
CA PRO A 130 -8.64 4.98 -5.67
C PRO A 130 -7.15 5.29 -5.52
N GLU A 131 -6.81 6.55 -5.25
CA GLU A 131 -5.43 6.95 -4.97
C GLU A 131 -4.89 6.32 -3.67
N GLY A 132 -5.69 6.32 -2.59
CA GLY A 132 -5.34 5.68 -1.33
C GLY A 132 -5.17 4.16 -1.48
N LEU A 133 -6.02 3.51 -2.27
CA LEU A 133 -5.90 2.09 -2.60
C LEU A 133 -4.62 1.80 -3.40
N ARG A 134 -4.24 2.65 -4.36
CA ARG A 134 -2.93 2.54 -5.02
C ARG A 134 -1.79 2.55 -4.00
N TYR A 135 -1.82 3.48 -3.04
CA TYR A 135 -0.77 3.55 -2.02
C TYR A 135 -0.80 2.34 -1.07
N ALA A 136 -1.97 1.80 -0.76
CA ALA A 136 -2.07 0.55 -0.03
C ALA A 136 -1.45 -0.62 -0.80
N ALA A 137 -1.74 -0.77 -2.10
CA ALA A 137 -1.09 -1.77 -2.95
C ALA A 137 0.44 -1.59 -3.03
N ASN A 138 0.93 -0.35 -3.12
CA ASN A 138 2.37 -0.06 -3.03
C ASN A 138 2.98 -0.47 -1.69
N ALA A 139 2.26 -0.28 -0.58
CA ALA A 139 2.71 -0.72 0.73
C ALA A 139 2.78 -2.26 0.82
N LEU A 140 1.84 -2.98 0.18
CA LEU A 140 1.92 -4.44 0.04
C LEU A 140 3.17 -4.87 -0.77
N VAL A 141 3.47 -4.18 -1.88
CA VAL A 141 4.69 -4.41 -2.69
C VAL A 141 5.92 -4.26 -1.80
N ASN A 142 6.04 -3.14 -1.09
CA ASN A 142 7.17 -2.86 -0.20
C ASN A 142 7.29 -3.90 0.92
N ALA A 143 6.16 -4.37 1.46
CA ALA A 143 6.14 -5.40 2.50
C ALA A 143 6.70 -6.74 1.99
N LEU A 144 6.32 -7.16 0.78
CA LEU A 144 6.88 -8.36 0.16
C LEU A 144 8.35 -8.19 -0.19
N GLU A 145 8.73 -7.06 -0.80
CA GLU A 145 10.12 -6.83 -1.16
C GLU A 145 11.04 -6.87 0.07
N GLY A 146 10.58 -6.29 1.19
CA GLY A 146 11.26 -6.32 2.49
C GLY A 146 11.24 -7.67 3.20
N ALA A 147 10.38 -8.62 2.80
CA ALA A 147 10.35 -9.97 3.37
C ALA A 147 11.50 -10.87 2.87
N GLY A 148 12.28 -10.42 1.87
CA GLY A 148 13.44 -11.14 1.36
C GLY A 148 13.07 -12.56 0.87
N ASP A 149 13.76 -13.58 1.37
CA ASP A 149 13.54 -14.98 0.97
C ASP A 149 12.18 -15.53 1.44
N GLN A 150 11.49 -14.86 2.37
CA GLN A 150 10.19 -15.29 2.90
C GLN A 150 9.00 -14.74 2.10
N ARG A 151 9.21 -14.15 0.92
CA ARG A 151 8.16 -13.57 0.08
C ARG A 151 6.96 -14.48 -0.15
N ALA A 152 7.20 -15.75 -0.47
CA ALA A 152 6.12 -16.69 -0.75
C ALA A 152 5.27 -17.01 0.49
N ASP A 153 5.90 -17.19 1.65
CA ASP A 153 5.18 -17.43 2.90
C ASP A 153 4.47 -16.17 3.39
N TYR A 154 5.09 -15.00 3.21
CA TYR A 154 4.47 -13.71 3.52
C TYR A 154 3.24 -13.46 2.63
N TRP A 155 3.33 -13.81 1.34
CA TRP A 155 2.19 -13.76 0.42
C TRP A 155 1.01 -14.58 0.94
N ARG A 156 1.23 -15.86 1.25
CA ARG A 156 0.17 -16.79 1.68
C ARG A 156 -0.42 -16.42 3.04
N ASN A 157 0.41 -16.01 3.98
CA ASN A 157 -0.01 -15.80 5.36
C ASN A 157 -0.50 -14.38 5.66
N ARG A 158 -0.08 -13.38 4.87
CA ARG A 158 -0.37 -11.95 5.16
C ARG A 158 -1.09 -11.26 4.00
N VAL A 159 -0.54 -11.31 2.80
CA VAL A 159 -1.12 -10.60 1.64
C VAL A 159 -2.41 -11.25 1.16
N THR A 160 -2.47 -12.57 1.09
CA THR A 160 -3.65 -13.32 0.66
C THR A 160 -4.87 -13.03 1.56
N PRO A 161 -4.77 -13.10 2.91
CA PRO A 161 -5.87 -12.68 3.79
C PRO A 161 -6.27 -11.22 3.60
N PHE A 162 -5.31 -10.32 3.38
CA PHE A 162 -5.59 -8.91 3.12
C PHE A 162 -6.43 -8.74 1.83
N ILE A 163 -6.01 -9.34 0.72
CA ILE A 163 -6.73 -9.26 -0.56
C ILE A 163 -8.12 -9.89 -0.45
N ASN A 164 -8.24 -11.05 0.20
CA ASN A 164 -9.51 -11.78 0.26
C ASN A 164 -10.57 -11.08 1.12
N ASN A 165 -10.15 -10.52 2.26
CA ASN A 165 -11.06 -10.06 3.30
C ASN A 165 -11.22 -8.54 3.32
N LEU A 166 -10.16 -7.78 2.99
CA LEU A 166 -10.13 -6.33 3.19
C LEU A 166 -10.27 -5.57 1.86
N TRP A 167 -9.56 -6.01 0.80
CA TRP A 167 -9.51 -5.29 -0.47
C TRP A 167 -10.90 -5.15 -1.12
N PRO A 168 -11.25 -3.96 -1.65
CA PRO A 168 -12.50 -3.73 -2.36
C PRO A 168 -12.57 -4.56 -3.66
N LYS A 169 -13.75 -5.12 -3.96
CA LYS A 169 -14.00 -5.97 -5.13
C LYS A 169 -14.91 -5.30 -6.18
N GLY A 170 -15.22 -4.02 -6.00
CA GLY A 170 -16.08 -3.26 -6.89
C GLY A 170 -15.40 -2.88 -8.21
N HIS A 171 -16.20 -2.47 -9.18
CA HIS A 171 -15.69 -2.05 -10.49
C HIS A 171 -15.00 -0.67 -10.45
N ASP A 172 -15.30 0.13 -9.43
CA ASP A 172 -14.69 1.42 -9.11
C ASP A 172 -13.19 1.33 -8.81
N VAL A 173 -12.72 0.15 -8.42
CA VAL A 173 -11.29 -0.10 -8.14
C VAL A 173 -10.54 -0.76 -9.29
N MET A 174 -11.21 -1.04 -10.41
CA MET A 174 -10.61 -1.60 -11.62
C MET A 174 -10.02 -0.49 -12.52
N THR A 175 -9.16 0.36 -11.95
CA THR A 175 -8.52 1.47 -12.67
C THR A 175 -7.12 1.10 -13.17
N PRO A 176 -6.61 1.71 -14.26
CA PRO A 176 -5.24 1.47 -14.73
C PRO A 176 -4.18 1.75 -13.66
N VAL A 177 -4.43 2.76 -12.83
CA VAL A 177 -3.55 3.20 -11.73
C VAL A 177 -3.44 2.14 -10.63
N ILE A 178 -4.54 1.45 -10.32
CA ILE A 178 -4.54 0.32 -9.38
C ILE A 178 -3.96 -0.93 -10.04
N ALA A 179 -4.28 -1.19 -11.30
CA ALA A 179 -3.74 -2.31 -12.06
C ALA A 179 -2.21 -2.27 -12.16
N GLU A 180 -1.61 -1.08 -12.30
CA GLU A 180 -0.15 -0.90 -12.29
C GLU A 180 0.48 -1.24 -10.92
N ALA A 181 -0.21 -0.92 -9.82
CA ALA A 181 0.28 -1.30 -8.49
C ALA A 181 0.12 -2.82 -8.25
N LEU A 182 -1.00 -3.39 -8.67
CA LEU A 182 -1.27 -4.83 -8.52
C LEU A 182 -0.39 -5.68 -9.45
N SER A 183 0.01 -5.19 -10.62
CA SER A 183 0.95 -5.88 -11.50
C SER A 183 2.33 -5.99 -10.86
N ARG A 184 2.81 -4.91 -10.23
CA ARG A 184 4.03 -4.94 -9.42
C ARG A 184 3.89 -5.84 -8.20
N LEU A 185 2.71 -5.88 -7.58
CA LEU A 185 2.42 -6.78 -6.46
C LEU A 185 2.51 -8.25 -6.85
N CYS A 186 2.01 -8.62 -8.03
CA CYS A 186 2.15 -9.98 -8.56
C CYS A 186 3.63 -10.38 -8.63
N VAL A 187 4.45 -9.54 -9.26
CA VAL A 187 5.89 -9.80 -9.43
C VAL A 187 6.62 -9.82 -8.09
N ALA A 188 6.28 -8.93 -7.16
CA ALA A 188 6.88 -8.87 -5.83
C ALA A 188 6.62 -10.14 -4.98
N ALA A 189 5.58 -10.91 -5.29
CA ALA A 189 5.29 -12.18 -4.63
C ALA A 189 6.37 -13.26 -4.86
N GLY A 190 7.24 -13.09 -5.88
CA GLY A 190 8.41 -13.94 -6.11
C GLY A 190 8.03 -15.41 -6.27
N GLY A 191 8.44 -16.26 -5.33
CA GLY A 191 8.10 -17.70 -5.36
C GLY A 191 6.60 -18.01 -5.30
N ALA A 192 5.75 -17.05 -4.94
CA ALA A 192 4.28 -17.16 -5.02
C ALA A 192 3.68 -16.41 -6.23
N PHE A 193 4.49 -16.09 -7.24
CA PHE A 193 4.06 -15.34 -8.43
C PHE A 193 2.87 -15.99 -9.15
N SER A 194 2.88 -17.31 -9.35
CA SER A 194 1.76 -18.03 -9.98
C SER A 194 0.45 -17.87 -9.21
N GLU A 195 0.50 -17.98 -7.88
CA GLU A 195 -0.66 -17.77 -6.99
C GLU A 195 -1.16 -16.32 -7.08
N ALA A 196 -0.24 -15.36 -7.12
CA ALA A 196 -0.57 -13.94 -7.20
C ALA A 196 -1.26 -13.57 -8.51
N ILE A 197 -0.79 -14.10 -9.64
CA ILE A 197 -1.43 -13.89 -10.94
C ILE A 197 -2.86 -14.45 -10.94
N VAL A 198 -3.04 -15.69 -10.47
CA VAL A 198 -4.38 -16.30 -10.42
C VAL A 198 -5.32 -15.47 -9.54
N MET A 199 -4.85 -15.01 -8.39
CA MET A 199 -5.65 -14.22 -7.46
C MET A 199 -6.01 -12.83 -8.00
N LEU A 200 -5.05 -12.14 -8.62
CA LEU A 200 -5.20 -10.74 -9.00
C LEU A 200 -5.63 -10.54 -10.46
N ARG A 201 -5.73 -11.61 -11.26
CA ARG A 201 -6.07 -11.58 -12.69
C ARG A 201 -7.20 -10.61 -13.03
N ALA A 202 -8.29 -10.65 -12.27
CA ALA A 202 -9.48 -9.85 -12.53
C ALA A 202 -9.24 -8.34 -12.47
N TRP A 203 -8.21 -7.87 -11.76
CA TRP A 203 -7.85 -6.45 -11.66
C TRP A 203 -6.72 -6.04 -12.60
N LEU A 204 -6.10 -6.99 -13.30
CA LEU A 204 -5.06 -6.71 -14.29
C LEU A 204 -5.70 -6.30 -15.62
N GLN A 205 -5.09 -5.32 -16.26
CA GLN A 205 -5.51 -4.81 -17.57
C GLN A 205 -4.27 -4.22 -18.28
N PRO A 206 -4.32 -4.01 -19.60
CA PRO A 206 -3.24 -3.36 -20.33
C PRO A 206 -2.88 -2.02 -19.70
N LEU A 207 -1.57 -1.81 -19.48
CA LEU A 207 -1.05 -0.63 -18.81
C LEU A 207 -0.52 0.37 -19.83
N GLY A 208 -0.64 1.67 -19.52
CA GLY A 208 0.03 2.73 -20.29
C GLY A 208 1.56 2.63 -20.23
N HIS A 209 2.09 2.29 -19.04
CA HIS A 209 3.53 2.21 -18.76
C HIS A 209 3.91 0.91 -18.00
N PRO A 210 3.89 -0.27 -18.64
CA PRO A 210 4.19 -1.55 -18.00
C PRO A 210 5.67 -1.76 -17.68
N GLY A 211 6.57 -0.85 -18.11
CA GLY A 211 8.02 -1.00 -18.02
C GLY A 211 8.55 -1.38 -16.65
N THR A 212 8.04 -0.77 -15.57
CA THR A 212 8.49 -1.11 -14.22
C THR A 212 8.19 -2.56 -13.86
N ALA A 213 6.97 -3.04 -14.13
CA ALA A 213 6.57 -4.39 -13.78
C ALA A 213 7.29 -5.45 -14.64
N VAL A 214 7.47 -5.19 -15.94
CA VAL A 214 8.22 -6.08 -16.84
C VAL A 214 9.70 -6.15 -16.46
N ARG A 215 10.33 -5.02 -16.13
CA ARG A 215 11.70 -5.01 -15.60
C ARG A 215 11.83 -5.80 -14.31
N MET A 216 10.86 -5.68 -13.39
CA MET A 216 10.85 -6.47 -12.15
C MET A 216 10.71 -7.98 -12.47
N LEU A 217 9.84 -8.35 -13.41
CA LEU A 217 9.62 -9.74 -13.84
C LEU A 217 10.92 -10.35 -14.38
N HIS A 218 11.61 -9.61 -15.25
CA HIS A 218 12.89 -10.02 -15.81
C HIS A 218 13.97 -10.17 -14.72
N LYS A 219 14.14 -9.16 -13.87
CA LYS A 219 15.16 -9.17 -12.81
C LYS A 219 14.97 -10.29 -11.78
N ALA A 220 13.72 -10.69 -11.54
CA ALA A 220 13.39 -11.77 -10.63
C ALA A 220 13.45 -13.17 -11.30
N ASP A 221 13.84 -13.25 -12.58
CA ASP A 221 13.93 -14.49 -13.37
C ASP A 221 12.63 -15.33 -13.38
N LEU A 222 11.49 -14.64 -13.28
CA LEU A 222 10.19 -15.29 -13.22
C LEU A 222 9.77 -15.85 -14.58
N CYS A 223 10.32 -15.32 -15.67
CA CYS A 223 10.14 -15.84 -17.03
C CYS A 223 10.69 -17.27 -17.20
N ARG A 224 11.76 -17.62 -16.47
CA ARG A 224 12.30 -18.99 -16.44
C ARG A 224 11.63 -19.85 -15.37
N THR A 225 11.33 -19.25 -14.22
CA THR A 225 10.74 -19.99 -13.10
C THR A 225 9.28 -20.39 -13.34
N PHE A 226 8.49 -19.50 -13.96
CA PHE A 226 7.06 -19.68 -14.20
C PHE A 226 6.65 -19.24 -15.62
N PRO A 227 7.17 -19.88 -16.68
CA PRO A 227 7.05 -19.40 -18.07
C PRO A 227 5.60 -19.19 -18.52
N GLU A 228 4.69 -20.11 -18.19
CA GLU A 228 3.26 -19.99 -18.54
C GLU A 228 2.58 -18.79 -17.87
N HIS A 229 2.86 -18.58 -16.59
CA HIS A 229 2.26 -17.49 -15.80
C HIS A 229 2.92 -16.15 -16.15
N ALA A 230 4.20 -16.15 -16.53
CA ALA A 230 4.89 -14.97 -17.02
C ALA A 230 4.33 -14.53 -18.38
N LEU A 231 4.10 -15.47 -19.29
CA LEU A 231 3.45 -15.19 -20.58
C LEU A 231 2.04 -14.63 -20.38
N ASP A 232 1.27 -15.27 -19.51
CA ASP A 232 -0.07 -14.82 -19.15
C ASP A 232 -0.06 -13.39 -18.57
N PHE A 233 0.82 -13.13 -17.60
CA PHE A 233 1.00 -11.81 -17.02
C PHE A 233 1.33 -10.75 -18.07
N LEU A 234 2.31 -11.01 -18.95
CA LEU A 234 2.70 -10.09 -20.01
C LEU A 234 1.51 -9.80 -20.95
N SER A 235 0.73 -10.83 -21.31
CA SER A 235 -0.45 -10.68 -22.16
C SER A 235 -1.58 -9.87 -21.51
N LEU A 236 -1.64 -9.86 -20.17
CA LEU A 236 -2.63 -9.08 -19.42
C LEU A 236 -2.24 -7.62 -19.29
N VAL A 237 -0.94 -7.31 -19.13
CA VAL A 237 -0.45 -5.95 -18.84
C VAL A 237 0.04 -5.19 -20.07
N ILE A 238 0.19 -5.86 -21.22
CA ILE A 238 0.62 -5.27 -22.48
C ILE A 238 -0.52 -5.41 -23.50
N GLY A 239 -0.90 -4.29 -24.11
CA GLY A 239 -1.95 -4.26 -25.11
C GLY A 239 -2.05 -2.91 -25.80
N GLU A 240 -3.20 -2.59 -26.39
CA GLU A 240 -3.38 -1.36 -27.19
C GLU A 240 -3.13 -0.07 -26.40
N GLN A 241 -3.37 -0.08 -25.09
CA GLN A 241 -3.14 1.08 -24.23
C GLN A 241 -1.65 1.32 -23.94
N THR A 242 -0.78 0.35 -24.24
CA THR A 242 0.64 0.42 -23.95
C THR A 242 1.34 1.33 -24.97
N GLN A 243 1.82 2.48 -24.49
CA GLN A 243 2.38 3.51 -25.36
C GLN A 243 3.67 3.07 -26.06
N TRP A 244 4.54 2.38 -25.33
CA TRP A 244 5.86 1.95 -25.81
C TRP A 244 6.20 0.56 -25.30
N PRO A 245 6.89 -0.26 -26.10
CA PRO A 245 7.36 -1.56 -25.65
C PRO A 245 8.30 -1.42 -24.45
N PRO A 246 8.08 -2.19 -23.37
CA PRO A 246 9.06 -2.32 -22.30
C PRO A 246 10.40 -2.81 -22.84
N ALA A 247 11.50 -2.23 -22.36
CA ALA A 247 12.85 -2.56 -22.83
C ALA A 247 13.16 -4.05 -22.66
N GLU A 248 12.77 -4.63 -21.52
CA GLU A 248 13.03 -6.03 -21.17
C GLU A 248 12.01 -7.01 -21.77
N LEU A 249 11.02 -6.55 -22.55
CA LEU A 249 9.98 -7.44 -23.11
C LEU A 249 10.57 -8.51 -24.04
N SER A 250 11.51 -8.13 -24.91
CA SER A 250 12.15 -9.10 -25.81
C SER A 250 12.94 -10.15 -25.03
N GLU A 251 13.68 -9.74 -23.99
CA GLU A 251 14.43 -10.66 -23.13
C GLU A 251 13.51 -11.60 -22.36
N CYS A 252 12.35 -11.10 -21.90
CA CYS A 252 11.33 -11.92 -21.24
C CYS A 252 10.77 -13.01 -22.17
N LEU A 253 10.38 -12.65 -23.40
CA LEU A 253 9.84 -13.62 -24.36
C LEU A 253 10.89 -14.66 -24.75
N GLU A 254 12.14 -14.24 -24.94
CA GLU A 254 13.25 -15.16 -25.20
C GLU A 254 13.52 -16.13 -24.05
N ALA A 255 13.46 -15.66 -22.81
CA ALA A 255 13.59 -16.52 -21.64
C ALA A 255 12.43 -17.53 -21.53
N ILE A 256 11.19 -17.11 -21.83
CA ILE A 256 10.01 -18.00 -21.87
C ILE A 256 10.19 -19.06 -22.96
N ARG A 257 10.51 -18.65 -24.20
CA ARG A 257 10.72 -19.55 -25.34
C ARG A 257 11.81 -20.57 -25.07
N THR A 258 12.94 -20.14 -24.51
CA THR A 258 14.08 -21.04 -24.22
C THR A 258 13.70 -22.08 -23.15
N THR A 259 12.89 -21.70 -22.17
CA THR A 259 12.57 -22.56 -21.03
C THR A 259 11.37 -23.47 -21.29
N ALA A 260 10.38 -22.98 -22.04
CA ALA A 260 9.18 -23.72 -22.42
C ALA A 260 8.89 -23.52 -23.92
N PRO A 261 9.60 -24.24 -24.82
CA PRO A 261 9.45 -24.08 -26.27
C PRO A 261 8.04 -24.29 -26.79
N ALA A 262 7.22 -25.11 -26.10
CA ALA A 262 5.82 -25.33 -26.45
C ALA A 262 4.97 -24.04 -26.40
N LEU A 263 5.40 -23.01 -25.67
CA LEU A 263 4.72 -21.71 -25.62
C LEU A 263 5.03 -20.80 -26.81
N GLU A 264 5.95 -21.18 -27.70
CA GLU A 264 6.23 -20.39 -28.91
C GLU A 264 5.02 -20.33 -29.85
N GLU A 265 4.23 -21.41 -29.90
CA GLU A 265 2.99 -21.52 -30.66
C GLU A 265 1.76 -20.97 -29.90
N ASP A 266 1.93 -20.46 -28.66
CA ASP A 266 0.83 -19.87 -27.90
C ASP A 266 0.40 -18.54 -28.56
N PRO A 267 -0.90 -18.33 -28.82
CA PRO A 267 -1.39 -17.10 -29.43
C PRO A 267 -0.98 -15.82 -28.69
N ARG A 268 -0.82 -15.89 -27.36
CA ARG A 268 -0.38 -14.75 -26.54
C ARG A 268 1.08 -14.40 -26.82
N HIS A 269 1.91 -15.40 -27.08
CA HIS A 269 3.32 -15.19 -27.43
C HIS A 269 3.45 -14.51 -28.79
N GLU A 270 2.70 -14.99 -29.80
CA GLU A 270 2.66 -14.37 -31.13
C GLU A 270 2.14 -12.92 -31.09
N GLN A 271 1.10 -12.66 -30.29
CA GLN A 271 0.54 -11.31 -30.10
C GLN A 271 1.59 -10.35 -29.53
N LEU A 272 2.33 -10.76 -28.50
CA LEU A 272 3.36 -9.93 -27.86
C LEU A 272 4.57 -9.69 -28.80
N LEU A 273 4.97 -10.70 -29.58
CA LEU A 273 5.99 -10.52 -30.62
C LEU A 273 5.54 -9.56 -31.73
N THR A 274 4.28 -9.63 -32.14
CA THR A 274 3.71 -8.73 -33.14
C THR A 274 3.70 -7.30 -32.62
N TYR A 275 3.27 -7.10 -31.37
CA TYR A 275 3.33 -5.81 -30.69
C TYR A 275 4.76 -5.24 -30.67
N LEU A 276 5.76 -6.06 -30.29
CA LEU A 276 7.17 -5.68 -30.34
C LEU A 276 7.64 -5.25 -31.74
N ARG A 277 7.22 -5.96 -32.80
CA ARG A 277 7.62 -5.64 -34.18
C ARG A 277 7.01 -4.32 -34.66
N LEU A 278 5.76 -4.04 -34.27
CA LEU A 278 5.05 -2.82 -34.68
C LEU A 278 5.57 -1.57 -33.96
N HIS A 279 5.95 -1.70 -32.68
CA HIS A 279 6.28 -0.55 -31.84
C HIS A 279 7.76 -0.48 -31.41
N GLY A 280 8.56 -1.50 -31.70
CA GLY A 280 9.99 -1.58 -31.34
C GLY A 280 10.95 -0.99 -32.38
N ARG A 281 10.43 -0.42 -33.47
CA ARG A 281 11.22 0.36 -34.45
C ARG A 281 11.06 1.85 -34.18
N VAL A 282 11.88 2.39 -33.27
CA VAL A 282 12.23 3.81 -33.20
C VAL A 282 13.74 3.91 -33.01
#